data_AF-A0A7X3UDD6-F1
#
_entry.id   AF-A0A7X3UDD6-F1
#
_cell.length_a   1.000
_cell.length_b   1.000
_cell.length_c   1.000
_cell.angle_alpha   90.00
_cell.angle_beta   90.00
_cell.angle_gamma   90.00
#
_symmetry.space_group_name_H-M   'P 1'
#
loop_
_entity.id
_entity.type
_entity.pdbx_description
1 polymer ?
#
loop_
_entity_poly.entity_id
_entity_poly.type
_entity_poly.pdbx_seq_one_letter_code
_entity_poly.pdbx_strand_id
1 'polypeptide(L)' 'LVNLVAGEGHPAAVMDLSFANQALAAEHLAARHEGMTPGVHTLPDEIDREIAGLKLASMGLALDEMTPEQQAYLDSWH' A
#
# COMPACT_ATOMS: atom_id res chain seq x y z
N LEU A 1 -25.55 -3.64 2.03
CA LEU A 1 -24.45 -4.62 1.89
C LEU A 1 -24.72 -5.79 2.83
N VAL A 2 -25.02 -6.98 2.28
CA VAL A 2 -25.50 -8.12 3.09
C VAL A 2 -24.46 -8.62 4.09
N ASN A 3 -23.18 -8.56 3.75
CA ASN A 3 -22.07 -8.93 4.64
C ASN A 3 -21.91 -7.99 5.84
N LEU A 4 -22.38 -6.74 5.75
CA LEU A 4 -22.37 -5.78 6.86
C LEU A 4 -23.67 -5.82 7.68
N VAL A 5 -24.80 -6.19 7.06
CA VAL A 5 -26.13 -6.17 7.69
C VAL A 5 -26.48 -7.51 8.32
N ALA A 6 -26.01 -8.61 7.73
CA ALA A 6 -26.28 -9.99 8.18
C ALA A 6 -24.99 -10.75 8.53
N GLY A 7 -23.86 -10.05 8.70
CA GLY A 7 -22.56 -10.58 9.07
C GLY A 7 -21.70 -9.49 9.74
N GLU A 8 -20.41 -9.76 9.94
CA GLU A 8 -19.49 -8.84 10.64
C GLU A 8 -18.63 -7.97 9.70
N GLY A 9 -18.92 -7.97 8.39
CA GLY A 9 -18.10 -7.30 7.39
C GLY A 9 -16.80 -8.05 7.07
N HIS A 10 -15.77 -7.32 6.66
CA HIS A 10 -14.46 -7.91 6.40
C HIS A 10 -13.69 -8.13 7.70
N PRO A 11 -12.91 -9.23 7.82
CA PRO A 11 -12.03 -9.43 8.96
C PRO A 11 -11.05 -8.28 9.15
N ALA A 12 -10.68 -8.00 10.40
CA ALA A 12 -9.74 -6.93 10.74
C ALA A 12 -8.41 -7.02 9.97
N ALA A 13 -7.92 -8.24 9.72
CA ALA A 13 -6.69 -8.51 8.98
C ALA A 13 -6.72 -8.12 7.49
N VAL A 14 -7.90 -7.80 6.94
CA VAL A 14 -8.07 -7.28 5.57
C VAL A 14 -8.39 -5.78 5.60
N MET A 15 -9.12 -5.33 6.62
CA MET A 15 -9.46 -3.91 6.78
C MET A 15 -8.27 -3.04 7.20
N ASP A 16 -7.26 -3.61 7.87
CA ASP A 16 -6.04 -2.88 8.27
C ASP A 16 -5.30 -2.26 7.07
N LEU A 17 -5.19 -2.99 5.95
CA LEU A 17 -4.63 -2.49 4.70
C LEU A 17 -5.45 -1.35 4.10
N SER A 18 -6.79 -1.44 4.21
CA SER A 18 -7.68 -0.38 3.71
C SER A 18 -7.57 0.89 4.54
N PHE A 19 -7.48 0.76 5.87
CA PHE A 19 -7.32 1.90 6.76
C PHE A 19 -5.91 2.51 6.69
N ALA A 20 -4.87 1.70 6.48
CA ALA A 20 -3.52 2.20 6.21
C ALA A 20 -3.50 3.05 4.91
N ASN A 21 -4.14 2.56 3.84
CA ASN A 21 -4.32 3.33 2.61
C ASN A 21 -5.01 4.67 2.85
N GLN A 22 -6.10 4.69 3.64
CA GLN A 22 -6.81 5.93 3.95
C GLN A 22 -5.98 6.89 4.80
N ALA A 23 -5.23 6.38 5.77
CA ALA A 23 -4.38 7.18 6.64
C ALA A 23 -3.23 7.83 5.86
N LEU A 24 -2.50 7.05 5.05
CA LEU A 24 -1.40 7.58 4.24
C LEU A 24 -1.90 8.46 3.10
N ALA A 25 -3.10 8.21 2.56
CA ALA A 25 -3.72 9.13 1.62
C ALA A 25 -4.00 10.51 2.24
N ALA A 26 -4.52 10.53 3.48
CA ALA A 26 -4.78 11.76 4.20
C ALA A 26 -3.48 12.51 4.51
N GLU A 27 -2.42 11.79 4.91
CA GLU A 27 -1.09 12.36 5.11
C GLU A 27 -0.51 12.93 3.81
N HIS A 28 -0.56 12.16 2.71
CA HIS A 28 -0.08 12.60 1.41
C HIS A 28 -0.80 13.86 0.95
N LEU A 29 -2.13 13.90 1.08
CA LEU A 29 -2.91 15.09 0.75
C LEU A 29 -2.50 16.27 1.64
N ALA A 30 -2.40 16.07 2.96
CA ALA A 30 -2.00 17.14 3.87
C ALA A 30 -0.61 17.73 3.49
N ALA A 31 0.35 16.88 3.14
CA ALA A 31 1.71 17.28 2.82
C ALA A 31 1.91 17.78 1.37
N ARG A 32 1.11 17.31 0.41
CA ARG A 32 1.35 17.50 -1.04
C ARG A 32 0.15 18.03 -1.84
N HIS A 33 -0.89 18.55 -1.17
CA HIS A 33 -2.04 19.15 -1.86
C HIS A 33 -1.66 20.35 -2.74
N GLU A 34 -0.56 21.05 -2.45
CA GLU A 34 -0.12 22.22 -3.22
C GLU A 34 0.21 21.81 -4.66
N GLY A 35 -0.57 22.29 -5.63
CA GLY A 35 -0.43 21.98 -7.05
C GLY A 35 -1.34 20.85 -7.55
N MET A 36 -2.09 20.18 -6.67
CA MET A 36 -3.11 19.22 -7.11
C MET A 36 -4.32 19.94 -7.71
N THR A 37 -4.75 19.49 -8.89
CA THR A 37 -5.99 19.97 -9.51
C THR A 37 -7.21 19.24 -8.96
N PRO A 38 -8.40 19.87 -8.92
CA PRO A 38 -9.63 19.15 -8.60
C PRO A 38 -9.81 17.93 -9.50
N GLY A 39 -10.02 16.76 -8.89
CA GLY A 39 -10.13 15.50 -9.62
C GLY A 39 -9.95 14.28 -8.72
N VAL A 40 -10.04 13.10 -9.33
CA VAL A 40 -9.71 11.83 -8.69
C VAL A 40 -8.27 11.50 -9.01
N HIS A 41 -7.48 11.27 -7.97
CA HIS A 41 -6.05 10.94 -8.07
C HIS A 41 -5.81 9.57 -7.46
N THR A 42 -4.98 8.78 -8.11
CA THR A 42 -4.47 7.53 -7.54
C THR A 42 -3.33 7.85 -6.57
N LEU A 43 -3.18 7.07 -5.51
CA LEU A 43 -1.99 7.17 -4.66
C LEU A 43 -0.74 6.76 -5.46
N PRO A 44 0.42 7.39 -5.21
CA PRO A 44 1.69 6.92 -5.75
C PRO A 44 2.00 5.48 -5.33
N ASP A 45 2.61 4.71 -6.24
CA ASP A 45 2.99 3.30 -6.02
C ASP A 45 3.89 3.11 -4.80
N GLU A 46 4.70 4.11 -4.46
CA GLU A 46 5.60 4.07 -3.30
C GLU A 46 4.83 3.93 -1.98
N ILE A 47 3.68 4.59 -1.88
CA ILE A 47 2.82 4.52 -0.68
C ILE A 47 2.19 3.13 -0.57
N ASP A 48 1.77 2.54 -1.70
CA ASP A 48 1.19 1.19 -1.69
C ASP A 48 2.25 0.13 -1.30
N ARG A 49 3.50 0.28 -1.78
CA ARG A 49 4.63 -0.56 -1.36
C ARG A 49 4.93 -0.40 0.14
N GLU A 50 4.86 0.82 0.67
CA GLU A 50 5.04 1.07 2.10
C GLU A 50 3.99 0.33 2.94
N ILE A 51 2.72 0.40 2.55
CA ILE A 51 1.62 -0.32 3.25
C ILE A 51 1.85 -1.82 3.24
N ALA A 52 2.25 -2.37 2.09
CA ALA A 52 2.60 -3.79 1.98
C ALA A 52 3.77 -4.15 2.91
N GLY A 53 4.81 -3.32 2.97
CA GLY A 53 5.95 -3.49 3.87
C GLY A 53 5.54 -3.47 5.35
N LEU A 54 4.73 -2.50 5.77
CA LEU A 54 4.21 -2.41 7.14
C LEU A 54 3.37 -3.63 7.53
N LYS A 55 2.55 -4.14 6.60
CA LYS A 55 1.76 -5.36 6.81
C LYS A 55 2.66 -6.57 7.04
N LEU A 56 3.65 -6.79 6.18
CA LEU A 56 4.59 -7.90 6.32
C LEU A 56 5.36 -7.81 7.65
N ALA A 57 5.86 -6.63 8.00
CA ALA A 57 6.54 -6.39 9.27
C ALA A 57 5.63 -6.69 10.47
N SER A 58 4.36 -6.29 10.43
CA SER A 58 3.38 -6.60 11.50
C SER A 58 3.12 -8.10 11.67
N MET A 59 3.34 -8.89 10.62
CA MET A 59 3.24 -10.35 10.61
C MET A 59 4.56 -11.05 10.97
N GLY A 60 5.64 -10.29 11.22
CA GLY A 60 6.98 -10.84 11.45
C GLY A 60 7.64 -11.41 10.20
N LEU A 61 7.20 -11.00 9.01
CA LEU A 61 7.75 -11.41 7.72
C LEU A 61 8.72 -10.34 7.21
N ALA A 62 9.82 -10.80 6.60
CA ALA A 62 10.78 -9.95 5.91
C ALA A 62 10.73 -10.20 4.41
N LEU A 63 11.07 -9.17 3.63
CA LEU A 63 11.31 -9.31 2.19
C LEU A 63 12.78 -9.68 1.99
N ASP A 64 13.03 -10.63 1.08
CA ASP A 64 14.38 -10.91 0.62
C ASP A 64 14.87 -9.76 -0.27
N GLU A 65 16.16 -9.46 -0.20
CA GLU A 65 16.80 -8.50 -1.09
C GLU A 65 17.45 -9.23 -2.27
N MET A 66 17.25 -8.68 -3.48
CA MET A 66 17.89 -9.22 -4.67
C MET A 66 19.41 -9.07 -4.58
N THR A 67 20.14 -10.12 -4.95
CA THR A 67 21.60 -9.99 -5.12
C THR A 67 21.92 -9.12 -6.33
N PRO A 68 23.11 -8.50 -6.38
CA PRO A 68 23.54 -7.72 -7.54
C PRO A 68 23.45 -8.50 -8.86
N GLU A 69 23.73 -9.80 -8.85
CA GLU A 69 23.64 -10.67 -10.01
C GLU A 69 22.19 -10.91 -10.44
N GLN A 70 21.26 -11.07 -9.48
CA GLN A 70 19.83 -11.22 -9.78
C GLN A 70 19.26 -9.93 -10.38
N GLN A 71 19.66 -8.77 -9.86
CA GLN A 71 19.24 -7.47 -10.40
C GLN A 71 19.79 -7.28 -11.82
N ALA A 72 21.09 -7.52 -12.03
CA ALA A 72 21.72 -7.42 -13.35
C ALA A 72 21.10 -8.40 -14.37
N TYR A 73 20.69 -9.59 -13.92
CA TYR A 73 19.98 -10.54 -14.77
C TYR A 73 18.60 -10.01 -15.21
N LEU A 74 17.81 -9.44 -14.30
CA LEU A 74 16.51 -8.84 -14.66
C LEU A 74 16.67 -7.69 -15.65
N ASP A 75 17.63 -6.79 -15.40
CA ASP A 75 17.85 -5.59 -16.23
C ASP A 75 18.40 -5.93 -17.62
N SER A 76 18.98 -7.12 -17.81
CA SER A 76 19.59 -7.54 -19.10
C SER A 76 18.59 -7.79 -20.25
N TRP A 77 17.28 -7.82 -19.96
CA TRP A 77 16.22 -8.06 -20.95
C TRP A 77 15.45 -6.78 -21.33
N HIS A 78 15.86 -5.62 -20.80
CA HIS A 78 15.25 -4.31 -21.03
C HIS A 78 16.09 -3.40 -21.94
#